data_AF-A0A2J4PCB2-F1
#
_entry.id   AF-A0A2J4PCB2-F1
#
_cell.length_a   1.000
_cell.length_b   1.000
_cell.length_c   1.000
_cell.angle_alpha   90.00
_cell.angle_beta   90.00
_cell.angle_gamma   90.00
#
_symmetry.space_group_name_H-M   'P 1'
#
loop_
_entity.id
_entity.type
_entity.pdbx_description
1 polymer ?
#
loop_
_entity_poly.entity_id
_entity_poly.type
_entity_poly.pdbx_seq_one_letter_code
_entity_poly.pdbx_strand_id
1 'polypeptide(L)'
;SMDSSDMPLQLTGEAKLGDLIFYARLPAQLSGPLTAPVLNFHPGALLRSRGRVIDSLNIDEIRWPLAGVKVTQQGVDGRLQAILRAHERDMGDFILHLDGQADNFMPDRGRWQWRYWGDGHFTPMQARWDVKGAGEWVDSAIVLNSLSTGFDKLQYGSMLVSTPRLTLEKPIHWLRDEQHPKLTGALSLDAGKTTFSGGSELPPSTLKFNVDGRDPTWFRFSGSLHAQKIGPVRVTGRWDGERLRGEAWWPKQSLTVFQPLVPPEWKMNLREGALYA
;
A
#
# COMPACT_ATOMS: atom_id res chain seq x y z
N SER A 1 25.68 20.70 36.78
CA SER A 1 24.53 20.14 37.49
C SER A 1 23.95 19.01 36.66
N MET A 2 23.47 17.91 37.25
CA MET A 2 22.87 16.78 36.51
C MET A 2 21.46 17.09 35.95
N ASP A 3 20.96 18.31 36.18
CA ASP A 3 19.58 18.70 35.92
C ASP A 3 19.33 19.23 34.50
N SER A 4 20.38 19.59 33.77
CA SER A 4 20.28 20.06 32.38
C SER A 4 21.58 19.79 31.63
N SER A 5 21.60 18.69 30.87
CA SER A 5 22.60 18.46 29.84
C SER A 5 22.35 19.44 28.69
N ASP A 6 23.41 19.91 28.04
CA ASP A 6 23.36 20.66 26.79
C ASP A 6 24.62 20.31 25.99
N MET A 7 24.62 19.10 25.43
CA MET A 7 25.80 18.51 24.81
C MET A 7 25.60 18.36 23.30
N PRO A 8 26.45 19.00 22.47
CA PRO A 8 26.45 18.72 21.04
C PRO A 8 26.89 17.27 20.81
N LEU A 9 26.14 16.56 19.97
CA LEU A 9 26.38 15.18 19.60
C LEU A 9 26.52 15.09 18.07
N GLN A 10 27.44 14.26 17.61
CA GLN A 10 27.48 13.86 16.21
C GLN A 10 27.65 12.35 16.14
N LEU A 11 26.59 11.66 15.73
CA LEU A 11 26.66 10.22 15.46
C LEU A 11 26.97 10.00 13.99
N THR A 12 28.16 9.47 13.71
CA THR A 12 28.59 9.08 12.36
C THR A 12 29.11 7.66 12.37
N GLY A 13 28.75 6.89 11.35
CA GLY A 13 29.27 5.54 11.21
C GLY A 13 28.56 4.73 10.15
N GLU A 14 29.08 3.53 9.95
CA GLU A 14 28.49 2.51 9.09
C GLU A 14 28.17 1.29 9.93
N ALA A 15 27.00 0.69 9.71
CA ALA A 15 26.60 -0.54 10.39
C ALA A 15 26.02 -1.51 9.38
N LYS A 16 26.40 -2.79 9.48
CA LYS A 16 25.83 -3.87 8.68
C LYS A 16 24.83 -4.66 9.52
N LEU A 17 23.63 -4.86 8.99
CA LEU A 17 22.58 -5.69 9.58
C LEU A 17 22.05 -6.63 8.48
N GLY A 18 22.41 -7.91 8.55
CA GLY A 18 22.15 -8.85 7.47
C GLY A 18 22.79 -8.36 6.15
N ASP A 19 21.98 -8.29 5.09
CA ASP A 19 22.40 -7.78 3.78
C ASP A 19 22.19 -6.26 3.61
N LEU A 20 21.76 -5.56 4.65
CA LEU A 20 21.63 -4.11 4.66
C LEU A 20 22.85 -3.44 5.27
N ILE A 21 23.27 -2.33 4.66
CA ILE A 21 24.29 -1.43 5.19
C ILE A 21 23.62 -0.09 5.47
N PHE A 22 23.82 0.41 6.68
CA PHE A 22 23.35 1.71 7.16
C PHE A 22 24.50 2.70 7.23
N TYR A 23 24.23 3.93 6.82
CA TYR A 23 25.15 5.06 6.87
C TYR A 23 24.50 6.18 7.68
N ALA A 24 25.10 6.51 8.81
CA ALA A 24 24.59 7.56 9.69
C ALA A 24 25.49 8.80 9.59
N ARG A 25 24.85 9.96 9.41
CA ARG A 25 25.42 11.27 9.72
C ARG A 25 24.36 12.08 10.44
N LEU A 26 24.42 12.09 11.76
CA LEU A 26 23.36 12.58 12.62
C LEU A 26 23.92 13.61 13.61
N PRO A 27 24.16 14.87 13.18
CA PRO A 27 24.36 15.97 14.11
C PRO A 27 23.09 16.19 14.93
N ALA A 28 23.25 16.32 16.24
CA ALA A 28 22.16 16.48 17.18
C ALA A 28 22.61 17.26 18.42
N GLN A 29 21.64 17.68 19.23
CA GLN A 29 21.84 18.21 20.56
C GLN A 29 21.20 17.25 21.57
N LEU A 30 21.99 16.77 22.54
CA LEU A 30 21.48 16.04 23.69
C LEU A 30 21.25 17.03 24.83
N SER A 31 20.00 17.22 25.24
CA SER A 31 19.63 18.15 26.30
C SER A 31 18.72 17.54 27.36
N GLY A 32 18.46 18.30 28.43
CA GLY A 32 17.59 17.90 29.53
C GLY A 32 18.29 17.08 30.62
N PRO A 33 17.58 16.70 31.70
CA PRO A 33 18.14 15.93 32.79
C PRO A 33 18.49 14.50 32.34
N LEU A 34 19.46 13.86 32.98
CA LEU A 34 19.85 12.46 32.68
C LEU A 34 18.68 11.47 32.83
N THR A 35 17.69 11.81 33.65
CA THR A 35 16.48 11.01 33.87
C THR A 35 15.44 11.18 32.76
N ALA A 36 15.51 12.25 31.96
CA ALA A 36 14.62 12.53 30.85
C ALA A 36 15.37 13.25 29.71
N PRO A 37 16.33 12.56 29.06
CA PRO A 37 17.12 13.15 27.98
C PRO A 37 16.26 13.43 26.76
N VAL A 38 16.61 14.48 26.04
CA VAL A 38 16.01 14.90 24.79
C VAL A 38 17.08 14.94 23.72
N LEU A 39 16.89 14.22 22.62
CA LEU A 39 17.78 14.25 21.47
C LEU A 39 17.11 15.03 20.34
N ASN A 40 17.67 16.17 19.95
CA ASN A 40 17.15 17.01 18.87
C ASN A 40 18.11 16.96 17.67
N PHE A 41 17.65 16.49 16.51
CA PHE A 41 18.48 16.41 15.32
C PHE A 41 18.58 17.74 14.58
N HIS A 42 19.81 18.12 14.22
CA HIS A 42 20.11 19.37 13.51
C HIS A 42 19.98 19.22 11.98
N PRO A 43 19.95 20.35 11.24
CA PRO A 43 20.07 20.32 9.78
C PRO A 43 21.27 19.49 9.33
N GLY A 44 21.06 18.62 8.33
CA GLY A 44 22.06 17.67 7.85
C GLY A 44 22.00 16.28 8.49
N ALA A 45 21.16 16.07 9.49
CA ALA A 45 20.85 14.74 10.02
C ALA A 45 20.19 13.86 8.96
N LEU A 46 20.91 12.83 8.54
CA LEU A 46 20.50 11.87 7.51
C LEU A 46 20.97 10.47 7.89
N LEU A 47 20.01 9.54 7.93
CA LEU A 47 20.27 8.11 7.89
C LEU A 47 20.05 7.62 6.46
N ARG A 48 20.93 6.76 5.96
CA ARG A 48 20.76 6.07 4.67
C ARG A 48 20.90 4.58 4.85
N SER A 49 20.26 3.81 3.98
CA SER A 49 20.55 2.38 3.86
C SER A 49 20.57 1.92 2.42
N ARG A 50 21.24 0.80 2.17
CA ARG A 50 21.21 0.07 0.88
C ARG A 50 21.44 -1.40 1.13
N GLY A 51 21.09 -2.25 0.18
CA GLY A 51 21.34 -3.69 0.27
C GLY A 51 20.16 -4.51 -0.23
N ARG A 52 19.97 -5.72 0.33
CA ARG A 52 18.88 -6.62 -0.06
C ARG A 52 17.99 -6.92 1.16
N VAL A 53 16.67 -6.95 0.96
CA VAL A 53 15.68 -7.20 2.05
C VAL A 53 15.02 -8.57 1.92
N ILE A 54 14.68 -8.98 0.70
CA ILE A 54 14.17 -10.31 0.35
C ILE A 54 14.92 -10.80 -0.90
N ASP A 55 14.88 -12.10 -1.20
CA ASP A 55 15.76 -12.80 -2.17
C ASP A 55 15.79 -12.24 -3.60
N SER A 56 15.02 -11.21 -3.92
CA SER A 56 15.00 -10.54 -5.22
C SER A 56 15.02 -9.00 -5.13
N LEU A 57 14.53 -8.39 -4.05
CA LEU A 57 14.38 -6.93 -3.96
C LEU A 57 15.69 -6.25 -3.54
N ASN A 58 16.32 -5.54 -4.48
CA ASN A 58 17.50 -4.72 -4.23
C ASN A 58 17.09 -3.30 -3.86
N ILE A 59 17.52 -2.86 -2.70
CA ILE A 59 17.37 -1.51 -2.20
C ILE A 59 18.59 -0.72 -2.65
N ASP A 60 18.40 0.11 -3.67
CA ASP A 60 19.44 1.03 -4.15
C ASP A 60 19.77 2.04 -3.07
N GLU A 61 18.72 2.60 -2.47
CA GLU A 61 18.84 3.59 -1.41
C GLU A 61 17.53 3.74 -0.64
N ILE A 62 17.64 3.83 0.68
CA ILE A 62 16.65 4.49 1.53
C ILE A 62 17.30 5.71 2.16
N ARG A 63 16.58 6.83 2.18
CA ARG A 63 17.00 8.08 2.83
C ARG A 63 15.98 8.46 3.88
N TRP A 64 16.43 8.68 5.11
CA TRP A 64 15.63 9.24 6.20
C TRP A 64 16.24 10.56 6.67
N PRO A 65 15.80 11.69 6.10
CA PRO A 65 16.09 13.01 6.66
C PRO A 65 15.48 13.11 8.07
N LEU A 66 16.28 13.51 9.04
CA LEU A 66 15.88 13.60 10.45
C LEU A 66 15.99 15.03 11.01
N ALA A 67 16.28 16.02 10.17
CA ALA A 67 16.40 17.41 10.63
C ALA A 67 15.11 17.88 11.33
N GLY A 68 15.24 18.40 12.56
CA GLY A 68 14.11 18.86 13.37
C GLY A 68 13.34 17.75 14.07
N VAL A 69 13.73 16.48 13.90
CA VAL A 69 13.16 15.36 14.67
C VAL A 69 13.70 15.41 16.10
N LYS A 70 12.80 15.24 17.05
CA LYS A 70 13.11 15.18 18.48
C LYS A 70 12.74 13.80 19.00
N VAL A 71 13.65 13.19 19.75
CA VAL A 71 13.45 11.89 20.39
C VAL A 71 13.49 12.09 21.90
N THR A 72 12.45 11.60 22.56
CA THR A 72 12.33 11.61 24.02
C THR A 72 11.97 10.21 24.51
N GLN A 73 11.89 10.02 25.82
CA GLN A 73 11.33 8.79 26.40
C GLN A 73 9.84 8.59 26.09
N GLN A 74 9.10 9.68 25.82
CA GLN A 74 7.67 9.62 25.49
C GLN A 74 7.44 9.16 24.05
N GLY A 75 8.34 9.54 23.14
CA GLY A 75 8.26 9.17 21.75
C GLY A 75 9.05 10.10 20.84
N VAL A 76 8.68 10.04 19.56
CA VAL A 76 9.27 10.84 18.50
C VAL A 76 8.34 11.99 18.14
N ASP A 77 8.88 13.20 18.10
CA ASP A 77 8.23 14.42 17.63
C ASP A 77 8.89 14.91 16.35
N GLY A 78 8.11 15.53 15.46
CA GLY A 78 8.63 16.21 14.27
C GLY A 78 8.30 15.50 12.96
N ARG A 79 8.88 16.00 11.87
CA ARG A 79 8.59 15.51 10.52
C ARG A 79 9.40 14.24 10.24
N LEU A 80 8.71 13.13 10.01
CA LEU A 80 9.31 11.85 9.62
C LEU A 80 9.18 11.66 8.11
N GLN A 81 10.32 11.53 7.44
CA GLN A 81 10.38 11.37 5.99
C GLN A 81 11.17 10.13 5.61
N ALA A 82 10.76 9.48 4.53
CA ALA A 82 11.55 8.44 3.89
C ALA A 82 11.46 8.56 2.36
N ILE A 83 12.56 8.29 1.69
CA ILE A 83 12.62 8.14 0.23
C ILE A 83 13.29 6.80 -0.04
N LEU A 84 12.57 5.89 -0.66
CA LEU A 84 13.01 4.55 -1.03
C LEU A 84 13.14 4.48 -2.55
N ARG A 85 14.29 3.99 -3.02
CA ARG A 85 14.52 3.59 -4.40
C ARG A 85 14.93 2.13 -4.40
N ALA A 86 14.26 1.33 -5.20
CA ALA A 86 14.53 -0.09 -5.29
C ALA A 86 14.28 -0.61 -6.69
N HIS A 87 14.92 -1.74 -6.99
CA HIS A 87 14.69 -2.49 -8.20
C HIS A 87 14.78 -3.99 -7.94
N GLU A 88 14.07 -4.72 -8.76
CA GLU A 88 14.14 -6.17 -8.90
C GLU A 88 14.36 -6.43 -10.40
N ARG A 89 15.30 -7.31 -10.74
CA ARG A 89 15.81 -7.44 -12.12
C ARG A 89 14.72 -7.81 -13.12
N ASP A 90 13.78 -8.66 -12.73
CA ASP A 90 12.75 -9.21 -13.59
C ASP A 90 11.37 -8.56 -13.36
N MET A 91 11.14 -7.97 -12.18
CA MET A 91 9.87 -7.32 -11.84
C MET A 91 9.84 -5.83 -12.21
N GLY A 92 10.95 -5.10 -12.12
CA GLY A 92 11.03 -3.67 -12.41
C GLY A 92 11.59 -2.80 -11.28
N ASP A 93 11.51 -1.49 -11.45
CA ASP A 93 12.04 -0.47 -10.53
C ASP A 93 10.94 0.44 -9.99
N PHE A 94 11.20 1.08 -8.84
CA PHE A 94 10.28 2.04 -8.26
C PHE A 94 10.92 3.03 -7.29
N ILE A 95 10.22 4.13 -7.09
CA ILE A 95 10.51 5.13 -6.07
C ILE A 95 9.27 5.31 -5.19
N LEU A 96 9.46 5.27 -3.88
CA LEU A 96 8.43 5.55 -2.89
C LEU A 96 8.88 6.68 -1.96
N HIS A 97 7.94 7.59 -1.71
CA HIS A 97 8.10 8.69 -0.77
C HIS A 97 7.12 8.50 0.38
N LEU A 98 7.58 8.90 1.56
CA LEU A 98 6.81 8.98 2.79
C LEU A 98 7.12 10.31 3.46
N ASP A 99 6.08 10.99 3.90
CA ASP A 99 6.20 12.24 4.65
C ASP A 99 5.09 12.30 5.69
N GLY A 100 5.45 12.56 6.94
CA GLY A 100 4.49 12.60 8.03
C GLY A 100 4.94 13.45 9.19
N GLN A 101 3.99 13.74 10.08
CA GLN A 101 4.20 14.48 11.31
C GLN A 101 3.93 13.56 12.49
N ALA A 102 4.91 13.44 13.38
CA ALA A 102 4.82 12.71 14.63
C ALA A 102 4.63 13.65 15.83
N ASP A 103 3.85 13.20 16.79
CA ASP A 103 3.61 13.81 18.10
C ASP A 103 3.67 12.70 19.14
N ASN A 104 4.74 12.70 19.94
CA ASN A 104 5.06 11.69 20.93
C ASN A 104 4.90 10.25 20.43
N PHE A 105 5.27 10.02 19.16
CA PHE A 105 4.94 8.76 18.50
C PHE A 105 5.84 7.61 18.98
N MET A 106 5.19 6.52 19.34
CA MET A 106 5.74 5.17 19.51
C MET A 106 4.72 4.16 18.95
N PRO A 107 5.12 2.92 18.63
CA PRO A 107 4.14 1.88 18.33
C PRO A 107 3.10 1.79 19.45
N ASP A 108 1.84 1.89 19.06
CA ASP A 108 0.67 1.79 19.94
C ASP A 108 0.51 2.93 20.98
N ARG A 109 1.26 4.05 20.85
CA ARG A 109 1.13 5.26 21.69
C ARG A 109 1.42 6.56 20.92
N GLY A 110 0.65 7.60 21.21
CA GLY A 110 0.85 8.91 20.58
C GLY A 110 0.30 8.92 19.16
N ARG A 111 0.82 9.83 18.31
CA ARG A 111 0.26 10.03 16.97
C ARG A 111 1.32 10.19 15.90
N TRP A 112 1.11 9.51 14.78
CA TRP A 112 1.83 9.77 13.54
C TRP A 112 0.85 9.86 12.39
N GLN A 113 0.85 10.98 11.68
CA GLN A 113 0.07 11.15 10.45
C GLN A 113 1.03 11.15 9.26
N TRP A 114 0.72 10.40 8.22
CA TRP A 114 1.59 10.30 7.06
C TRP A 114 0.83 10.39 5.75
N ARG A 115 1.60 10.72 4.72
CA ARG A 115 1.26 10.63 3.31
C ARG A 115 2.36 9.86 2.62
N TYR A 116 1.98 9.09 1.62
CA TYR A 116 2.92 8.37 0.78
C TYR A 116 2.52 8.52 -0.67
N TRP A 117 3.51 8.47 -1.55
CA TRP A 117 3.31 8.49 -2.99
C TRP A 117 4.51 7.88 -3.69
N GLY A 118 4.31 7.46 -4.94
CA GLY A 118 5.39 6.97 -5.75
C GLY A 118 4.89 6.32 -7.02
N ASP A 119 5.83 5.81 -7.78
CA ASP A 119 5.61 5.24 -9.09
C ASP A 119 6.74 4.28 -9.43
N GLY A 120 6.49 3.48 -10.46
CA GLY A 120 7.47 2.52 -10.94
C GLY A 120 7.01 1.78 -12.18
N HIS A 121 7.84 0.83 -12.58
CA HIS A 121 7.63 -0.06 -13.71
C HIS A 121 7.33 -1.46 -13.23
N PHE A 122 6.46 -2.16 -13.96
CA PHE A 122 6.23 -3.58 -13.82
C PHE A 122 6.53 -4.28 -15.14
N THR A 123 7.77 -4.76 -15.25
CA THR A 123 8.36 -5.34 -16.46
C THR A 123 7.55 -6.52 -17.02
N PRO A 124 7.05 -7.48 -16.21
CA PRO A 124 6.32 -8.64 -16.73
C PRO A 124 5.07 -8.29 -17.56
N MET A 125 4.49 -7.10 -17.33
CA MET A 125 3.31 -6.62 -18.07
C MET A 125 3.59 -5.36 -18.90
N GLN A 126 4.86 -4.94 -18.97
CA GLN A 126 5.28 -3.68 -19.60
C GLN A 126 4.40 -2.50 -19.16
N ALA A 127 4.07 -2.45 -17.87
CA ALA A 127 3.13 -1.51 -17.31
C ALA A 127 3.85 -0.51 -16.41
N ARG A 128 3.29 0.69 -16.28
CA ARG A 128 3.67 1.66 -15.25
C ARG A 128 2.60 1.65 -14.17
N TRP A 129 3.03 1.83 -12.94
CA TRP A 129 2.13 1.95 -11.80
C TRP A 129 2.43 3.21 -11.02
N ASP A 130 1.38 3.73 -10.36
CA ASP A 130 1.48 4.80 -9.39
C ASP A 130 0.72 4.43 -8.11
N VAL A 131 1.13 5.05 -7.02
CA VAL A 131 0.45 4.95 -5.74
C VAL A 131 0.47 6.31 -5.05
N LYS A 132 -0.60 6.62 -4.34
CA LYS A 132 -0.64 7.69 -3.34
C LYS A 132 -1.66 7.35 -2.27
N GLY A 133 -1.42 7.87 -1.08
CA GLY A 133 -2.36 7.73 0.01
C GLY A 133 -1.94 8.50 1.24
N ALA A 134 -2.77 8.38 2.27
CA ALA A 134 -2.56 9.02 3.55
C ALA A 134 -3.21 8.18 4.64
N GLY A 135 -2.61 8.21 5.83
CA GLY A 135 -3.11 7.51 6.99
C GLY A 135 -2.62 8.12 8.28
N GLU A 136 -3.05 7.54 9.38
CA GLU A 136 -2.55 7.89 10.70
C GLU A 136 -2.52 6.68 11.62
N TRP A 137 -1.63 6.74 12.59
CA TRP A 137 -1.46 5.79 13.67
C TRP A 137 -1.66 6.59 14.93
N VAL A 138 -2.77 6.33 15.62
CA VAL A 138 -3.14 6.97 16.87
C VAL A 138 -3.31 5.86 17.89
N ASP A 139 -2.42 5.83 18.88
CA ASP A 139 -2.37 4.77 19.89
C ASP A 139 -2.44 3.39 19.20
N SER A 140 -3.35 2.50 19.57
CA SER A 140 -3.45 1.16 18.96
C SER A 140 -4.18 1.12 17.61
N ALA A 141 -4.62 2.25 17.06
CA ALA A 141 -5.39 2.31 15.82
C ALA A 141 -4.57 2.83 14.65
N ILE A 142 -4.47 2.02 13.58
CA ILE A 142 -3.95 2.44 12.28
C ILE A 142 -5.12 2.64 11.32
N VAL A 143 -5.22 3.84 10.74
CA VAL A 143 -6.27 4.19 9.77
C VAL A 143 -5.63 4.59 8.46
N LEU A 144 -6.01 3.90 7.38
CA LEU A 144 -5.71 4.34 6.03
C LEU A 144 -6.89 5.19 5.53
N ASN A 145 -6.69 6.51 5.55
CA ASN A 145 -7.71 7.50 5.20
C ASN A 145 -7.89 7.64 3.69
N SER A 146 -6.82 7.42 2.91
CA SER A 146 -6.89 7.41 1.45
C SER A 146 -5.88 6.44 0.85
N LEU A 147 -6.28 5.81 -0.26
CA LEU A 147 -5.45 5.00 -1.13
C LEU A 147 -5.92 5.25 -2.56
N SER A 148 -4.98 5.46 -3.46
CA SER A 148 -5.19 5.37 -4.90
C SER A 148 -3.95 4.73 -5.48
N THR A 149 -4.10 3.56 -6.10
CA THR A 149 -3.02 2.90 -6.83
C THR A 149 -3.57 2.28 -8.09
N GLY A 150 -2.78 2.23 -9.15
CA GLY A 150 -3.22 1.65 -10.40
C GLY A 150 -2.09 1.45 -11.38
N PHE A 151 -2.42 0.79 -12.48
CA PHE A 151 -1.55 0.64 -13.63
C PHE A 151 -2.05 1.47 -14.81
N ASP A 152 -1.18 1.84 -15.75
CA ASP A 152 -1.62 2.39 -17.03
C ASP A 152 -2.30 1.32 -17.91
N LYS A 153 -1.84 0.08 -17.80
CA LYS A 153 -2.47 -1.13 -18.36
C LYS A 153 -2.11 -2.35 -17.53
N LEU A 154 -2.93 -3.40 -17.60
CA LEU A 154 -2.60 -4.69 -17.02
C LEU A 154 -2.83 -5.79 -18.07
N GLN A 155 -1.78 -6.49 -18.45
CA GLN A 155 -1.82 -7.54 -19.46
C GLN A 155 -1.55 -8.89 -18.80
N TYR A 156 -2.50 -9.82 -18.89
CA TYR A 156 -2.36 -11.16 -18.34
C TYR A 156 -2.97 -12.20 -19.28
N GLY A 157 -2.14 -13.10 -19.80
CA GLY A 157 -2.57 -14.07 -20.80
C GLY A 157 -3.18 -13.38 -22.02
N SER A 158 -4.44 -13.73 -22.33
CA SER A 158 -5.21 -13.14 -23.44
C SER A 158 -5.93 -11.84 -23.07
N MET A 159 -5.85 -11.38 -21.83
CA MET A 159 -6.60 -10.24 -21.30
C MET A 159 -5.74 -8.97 -21.23
N LEU A 160 -6.28 -7.87 -21.74
CA LEU A 160 -5.72 -6.53 -21.58
C LEU A 160 -6.73 -5.63 -20.88
N VAL A 161 -6.43 -5.22 -19.66
CA VAL A 161 -7.25 -4.32 -18.85
C VAL A 161 -6.70 -2.90 -18.97
N SER A 162 -7.56 -1.96 -19.37
CA SER A 162 -7.19 -0.55 -19.50
C SER A 162 -7.26 0.16 -18.14
N THR A 163 -6.17 0.83 -17.75
CA THR A 163 -6.09 1.76 -16.62
C THR A 163 -6.76 1.28 -15.31
N PRO A 164 -6.48 0.06 -14.79
CA PRO A 164 -7.08 -0.40 -13.54
C PRO A 164 -6.60 0.45 -12.36
N ARG A 165 -7.53 0.84 -11.47
CA ARG A 165 -7.25 1.66 -10.29
C ARG A 165 -8.02 1.19 -9.07
N LEU A 166 -7.30 0.92 -8.00
CA LEU A 166 -7.80 0.59 -6.69
C LEU A 166 -7.88 1.85 -5.82
N THR A 167 -9.04 2.08 -5.18
CA THR A 167 -9.31 3.19 -4.27
C THR A 167 -10.05 2.73 -3.02
N LEU A 168 -10.13 3.59 -1.99
CA LEU A 168 -10.97 3.33 -0.82
C LEU A 168 -12.38 3.83 -1.05
N GLU A 169 -13.36 2.97 -0.77
CA GLU A 169 -14.76 3.36 -0.58
C GLU A 169 -15.03 3.76 0.87
N LYS A 170 -14.31 3.14 1.81
CA LYS A 170 -14.27 3.49 3.23
C LYS A 170 -12.84 3.38 3.74
N PRO A 171 -12.42 4.20 4.71
CA PRO A 171 -11.12 4.06 5.34
C PRO A 171 -10.89 2.63 5.82
N ILE A 172 -9.64 2.15 5.71
CA ILE A 172 -9.25 0.90 6.34
C ILE A 172 -8.89 1.21 7.79
N HIS A 173 -9.61 0.62 8.72
CA HIS A 173 -9.31 0.70 10.15
C HIS A 173 -8.71 -0.62 10.62
N TRP A 174 -7.51 -0.55 11.19
CA TRP A 174 -6.86 -1.65 11.87
C TRP A 174 -6.65 -1.29 13.33
N LEU A 175 -7.47 -1.87 14.20
CA LEU A 175 -7.28 -1.83 15.65
C LEU A 175 -6.33 -2.96 16.04
N ARG A 176 -5.17 -2.58 16.59
CA ARG A 176 -4.09 -3.47 17.06
C ARG A 176 -4.26 -3.84 18.53
N ASP A 177 -5.49 -4.04 18.97
CA ASP A 177 -5.76 -4.50 20.33
C ASP A 177 -5.33 -5.96 20.49
N GLU A 178 -4.75 -6.32 21.64
CA GLU A 178 -4.28 -7.69 21.88
C GLU A 178 -5.44 -8.68 22.04
N GLN A 179 -6.56 -8.24 22.61
CA GLN A 179 -7.71 -9.10 22.93
C GLN A 179 -8.75 -9.11 21.81
N HIS A 180 -9.02 -7.94 21.22
CA HIS A 180 -10.04 -7.70 20.21
C HIS A 180 -9.47 -7.00 18.96
N PRO A 181 -8.43 -7.58 18.31
CA PRO A 181 -7.89 -7.05 17.07
C PRO A 181 -8.97 -7.03 15.99
N LYS A 182 -9.03 -5.95 15.22
CA LYS A 182 -10.04 -5.79 14.17
C LYS A 182 -9.48 -5.04 12.97
N LEU A 183 -9.68 -5.63 11.79
CA LEU A 183 -9.48 -4.98 10.50
C LEU A 183 -10.84 -4.82 9.82
N THR A 184 -11.14 -3.61 9.35
CA THR A 184 -12.32 -3.33 8.52
C THR A 184 -11.99 -2.32 7.43
N GLY A 185 -12.73 -2.36 6.33
CA GLY A 185 -12.82 -1.25 5.38
C GLY A 185 -13.46 -1.68 4.07
N ALA A 186 -13.48 -0.79 3.10
CA ALA A 186 -14.07 -1.06 1.80
C ALA A 186 -13.25 -0.42 0.68
N LEU A 187 -13.10 -1.15 -0.43
CA LEU A 187 -12.32 -0.73 -1.58
C LEU A 187 -13.15 -0.84 -2.86
N SER A 188 -12.77 -0.04 -3.86
CA SER A 188 -13.25 -0.13 -5.24
C SER A 188 -12.06 -0.35 -6.17
N LEU A 189 -12.15 -1.36 -7.03
CA LEU A 189 -11.27 -1.54 -8.17
C LEU A 189 -12.06 -1.17 -9.43
N ASP A 190 -11.72 -0.03 -10.01
CA ASP A 190 -12.29 0.47 -11.25
C ASP A 190 -11.32 0.19 -12.40
N ALA A 191 -11.84 -0.35 -13.49
CA ALA A 191 -11.08 -0.61 -14.70
C ALA A 191 -11.81 -0.07 -15.92
N GLY A 192 -11.03 0.43 -16.88
CA GLY A 192 -11.55 0.73 -18.21
C GLY A 192 -11.97 -0.54 -18.94
N LYS A 193 -12.14 -0.39 -20.26
CA LYS A 193 -12.45 -1.54 -21.11
C LYS A 193 -11.38 -2.63 -20.95
N THR A 194 -11.83 -3.88 -20.90
CA THR A 194 -10.97 -5.05 -20.97
C THR A 194 -11.18 -5.75 -22.30
N THR A 195 -10.11 -5.99 -23.05
CA THR A 195 -10.16 -6.71 -24.32
C THR A 195 -9.56 -8.10 -24.18
N PHE A 196 -10.13 -9.06 -24.91
CA PHE A 196 -9.62 -10.41 -25.01
C PHE A 196 -9.08 -10.66 -26.41
N SER A 197 -8.02 -11.45 -26.55
CA SER A 197 -7.39 -11.74 -27.85
C SER A 197 -8.34 -12.34 -28.90
N GLY A 198 -9.47 -12.91 -28.46
CA GLY A 198 -10.53 -13.46 -29.32
C GLY A 198 -11.60 -12.46 -29.76
N GLY A 199 -11.38 -11.15 -29.62
CA GLY A 199 -12.31 -10.11 -30.09
C GLY A 199 -13.44 -9.74 -29.10
N SER A 200 -13.65 -10.53 -28.06
CA SER A 200 -14.56 -10.21 -26.95
C SER A 200 -14.09 -8.99 -26.16
N GLU A 201 -15.05 -8.24 -25.60
CA GLU A 201 -14.76 -7.08 -24.76
C GLU A 201 -15.64 -7.05 -23.51
N LEU A 202 -15.02 -6.86 -22.33
CA LEU A 202 -15.75 -6.47 -21.13
C LEU A 202 -15.77 -4.93 -21.08
N PRO A 203 -16.95 -4.29 -21.00
CA PRO A 203 -17.02 -2.84 -20.84
C PRO A 203 -16.40 -2.40 -19.51
N PRO A 204 -16.21 -1.08 -19.28
CA PRO A 204 -15.69 -0.56 -18.02
C PRO A 204 -16.37 -1.21 -16.82
N SER A 205 -15.56 -1.62 -15.85
CA SER A 205 -15.99 -2.48 -14.77
C SER A 205 -15.55 -1.93 -13.42
N THR A 206 -16.37 -2.18 -12.42
CA THR A 206 -16.15 -1.76 -11.03
C THR A 206 -16.39 -2.95 -10.12
N LEU A 207 -15.35 -3.34 -9.39
CA LEU A 207 -15.42 -4.30 -8.29
C LEU A 207 -15.38 -3.56 -6.96
N LYS A 208 -16.51 -3.55 -6.25
CA LYS A 208 -16.57 -3.07 -4.86
C LYS A 208 -16.50 -4.24 -3.90
N PHE A 209 -15.65 -4.15 -2.89
CA PHE A 209 -15.49 -5.21 -1.89
C PHE A 209 -15.20 -4.65 -0.51
N ASN A 210 -15.73 -5.34 0.50
CA ASN A 210 -15.45 -5.08 1.90
C ASN A 210 -14.36 -6.02 2.38
N VAL A 211 -13.56 -5.55 3.33
CA VAL A 211 -12.57 -6.33 4.07
C VAL A 211 -13.02 -6.39 5.53
N ASP A 212 -12.99 -7.58 6.12
CA ASP A 212 -13.25 -7.82 7.53
C ASP A 212 -12.31 -8.91 8.04
N GLY A 213 -11.57 -8.62 9.11
CA GLY A 213 -10.57 -9.55 9.63
C GLY A 213 -9.99 -9.14 10.95
N ARG A 214 -8.84 -9.74 11.26
CA ARG A 214 -8.05 -9.47 12.46
C ARG A 214 -7.05 -8.34 12.20
N ASP A 215 -6.32 -8.47 11.10
CA ASP A 215 -5.16 -7.64 10.75
C ASP A 215 -4.84 -7.81 9.25
N PRO A 216 -3.90 -7.04 8.67
CA PRO A 216 -3.54 -7.11 7.25
C PRO A 216 -3.02 -8.47 6.76
N THR A 217 -2.64 -9.37 7.67
CA THR A 217 -2.21 -10.74 7.33
C THR A 217 -3.35 -11.75 7.44
N TRP A 218 -4.48 -11.40 8.06
CA TRP A 218 -5.60 -12.32 8.23
C TRP A 218 -6.95 -11.63 8.08
N PHE A 219 -7.55 -11.74 6.90
CA PHE A 219 -8.86 -11.14 6.63
C PHE A 219 -9.67 -11.88 5.57
N ARG A 220 -10.98 -11.67 5.61
CA ARG A 220 -11.92 -12.08 4.58
C ARG A 220 -12.31 -10.87 3.75
N PHE A 221 -12.64 -11.12 2.49
CA PHE A 221 -13.24 -10.12 1.63
C PHE A 221 -14.49 -10.66 0.95
N SER A 222 -15.41 -9.75 0.65
CA SER A 222 -16.62 -10.06 -0.10
C SER A 222 -17.06 -8.85 -0.89
N GLY A 223 -17.52 -9.07 -2.11
CA GLY A 223 -17.84 -7.97 -3.01
C GLY A 223 -18.64 -8.39 -4.23
N SER A 224 -18.78 -7.43 -5.14
CA SER A 224 -19.40 -7.67 -6.43
C SER A 224 -18.76 -6.82 -7.52
N LEU A 225 -18.46 -7.46 -8.65
CA LEU A 225 -18.03 -6.82 -9.88
C LEU A 225 -19.23 -6.57 -10.79
N HIS A 226 -19.32 -5.36 -11.33
CA HIS A 226 -20.27 -5.02 -12.39
C HIS A 226 -19.51 -4.44 -13.57
N ALA A 227 -19.97 -4.72 -14.78
CA ALA A 227 -19.47 -4.11 -16.01
C ALA A 227 -20.67 -3.64 -16.84
N GLN A 228 -21.08 -2.38 -16.65
CA GLN A 228 -22.37 -1.87 -17.12
C GLN A 228 -23.54 -2.78 -16.68
N LYS A 229 -24.26 -3.39 -17.63
CA LYS A 229 -25.38 -4.31 -17.38
C LYS A 229 -24.93 -5.75 -17.07
N ILE A 230 -23.65 -6.06 -17.30
CA ILE A 230 -23.08 -7.38 -16.99
C ILE A 230 -22.80 -7.42 -15.49
N GLY A 231 -23.36 -8.41 -14.79
CA GLY A 231 -23.17 -8.61 -13.37
C GLY A 231 -24.44 -8.52 -12.54
N PRO A 232 -24.31 -8.70 -11.20
CA PRO A 232 -23.05 -8.82 -10.46
C PRO A 232 -22.30 -10.14 -10.71
N VAL A 233 -20.96 -10.12 -10.79
CA VAL A 233 -20.14 -11.26 -10.37
C VAL A 233 -19.96 -11.15 -8.87
N ARG A 234 -20.39 -12.13 -8.09
CA ARG A 234 -20.11 -12.16 -6.66
C ARG A 234 -18.72 -12.70 -6.44
N VAL A 235 -17.97 -12.06 -5.54
CA VAL A 235 -16.64 -12.51 -5.15
C VAL A 235 -16.57 -12.64 -3.64
N THR A 236 -15.92 -13.69 -3.15
CA THR A 236 -15.52 -13.81 -1.75
C THR A 236 -14.19 -14.51 -1.64
N GLY A 237 -13.46 -14.24 -0.57
CA GLY A 237 -12.25 -14.96 -0.28
C GLY A 237 -11.67 -14.62 1.08
N ARG A 238 -10.48 -15.16 1.33
CA ARG A 238 -9.72 -15.03 2.55
C ARG A 238 -8.23 -14.98 2.22
N TRP A 239 -7.54 -14.08 2.89
CA TRP A 239 -6.08 -14.05 3.03
C TRP A 239 -5.74 -14.56 4.43
N ASP A 240 -4.82 -15.53 4.50
CA ASP A 240 -4.36 -16.14 5.77
C ASP A 240 -2.85 -15.91 6.03
N GLY A 241 -2.24 -14.95 5.34
CA GLY A 241 -0.84 -14.55 5.53
C GLY A 241 0.12 -15.28 4.60
N GLU A 242 -0.31 -16.40 4.03
CA GLU A 242 0.45 -17.20 3.08
C GLU A 242 -0.29 -17.32 1.75
N ARG A 243 -1.62 -17.53 1.79
CA ARG A 243 -2.42 -17.85 0.59
C ARG A 243 -3.67 -17.02 0.49
N LEU A 244 -3.95 -16.58 -0.73
CA LEU A 244 -5.24 -16.00 -1.11
C LEU A 244 -6.13 -17.11 -1.64
N ARG A 245 -7.25 -17.37 -0.97
CA ARG A 245 -8.27 -18.33 -1.42
C ARG A 245 -9.57 -17.60 -1.66
N GLY A 246 -10.25 -17.88 -2.76
CA GLY A 246 -11.52 -17.24 -3.05
C GLY A 246 -12.26 -17.92 -4.18
N GLU A 247 -13.50 -17.50 -4.34
CA GLU A 247 -14.40 -17.95 -5.39
C GLU A 247 -15.12 -16.74 -5.98
N ALA A 248 -15.49 -16.87 -7.25
CA ALA A 248 -16.25 -15.89 -7.99
C ALA A 248 -17.33 -16.61 -8.80
N TRP A 249 -18.55 -16.09 -8.79
CA TRP A 249 -19.67 -16.71 -9.50
C TRP A 249 -20.65 -15.67 -10.02
N TRP A 250 -21.36 -16.02 -11.10
CA TRP A 250 -22.45 -15.28 -11.67
C TRP A 250 -23.78 -15.81 -11.11
N PRO A 251 -24.52 -14.99 -10.34
CA PRO A 251 -25.93 -15.25 -10.12
C PRO A 251 -26.68 -15.29 -11.46
N LYS A 252 -27.81 -16.01 -11.47
CA LYS A 252 -28.67 -16.14 -12.64
C LYS A 252 -29.04 -14.76 -13.21
N GLN A 253 -28.67 -14.50 -14.45
CA GLN A 253 -28.98 -13.24 -15.14
C GLN A 253 -29.28 -13.47 -16.63
N SER A 254 -29.91 -12.49 -17.27
CA SER A 254 -30.30 -12.58 -18.69
C SER A 254 -29.09 -12.79 -19.59
N LEU A 255 -29.19 -13.73 -20.53
CA LEU A 255 -28.12 -14.00 -21.50
C LEU A 255 -27.80 -12.76 -22.35
N THR A 256 -28.78 -11.89 -22.58
CA THR A 256 -28.64 -10.68 -23.40
C THR A 256 -27.61 -9.68 -22.86
N VAL A 257 -27.34 -9.66 -21.56
CA VAL A 257 -26.36 -8.71 -20.99
C VAL A 257 -24.93 -9.05 -21.43
N PHE A 258 -24.67 -10.31 -21.75
CA PHE A 258 -23.35 -10.80 -22.17
C PHE A 258 -23.05 -10.57 -23.65
N GLN A 259 -23.91 -9.88 -24.40
CA GLN A 259 -23.68 -9.57 -25.81
C GLN A 259 -22.29 -8.96 -26.10
N PRO A 260 -21.72 -8.06 -25.25
CA PRO A 260 -20.36 -7.54 -25.46
C PRO A 260 -19.25 -8.59 -25.41
N LEU A 261 -19.48 -9.72 -24.73
CA LEU A 261 -18.51 -10.83 -24.65
C LEU A 261 -18.55 -11.73 -25.89
N VAL A 262 -19.54 -11.59 -26.77
CA VAL A 262 -19.61 -12.33 -28.04
C VAL A 262 -18.80 -11.57 -29.09
N PRO A 263 -17.79 -12.19 -29.71
CA PRO A 263 -17.01 -11.52 -30.74
C PRO A 263 -17.90 -11.08 -31.92
N PRO A 264 -17.81 -9.82 -32.38
CA PRO A 264 -18.67 -9.30 -33.45
C PRO A 264 -18.62 -10.11 -34.75
N GLU A 265 -17.46 -10.71 -35.06
CA GLU A 265 -17.22 -11.51 -36.24
C GLU A 265 -18.04 -12.81 -36.29
N TRP A 266 -18.52 -13.29 -35.14
CA TRP A 266 -19.41 -14.45 -35.09
C TRP A 266 -20.82 -14.12 -35.59
N LYS A 267 -21.17 -12.83 -35.73
CA LYS A 267 -22.50 -12.35 -36.16
C LYS A 267 -23.65 -12.97 -35.35
N MET A 268 -23.39 -13.32 -34.09
CA MET A 268 -24.33 -13.96 -33.19
C MET A 268 -25.01 -12.93 -32.29
N ASN A 269 -26.34 -12.97 -32.25
CA ASN A 269 -27.17 -12.10 -31.43
C ASN A 269 -27.84 -12.89 -30.29
N LEU A 270 -27.52 -12.53 -29.05
CA LEU A 270 -28.16 -13.08 -27.86
C LEU A 270 -29.51 -12.38 -27.65
N ARG A 271 -30.61 -13.11 -27.86
CA ARG A 271 -31.98 -12.55 -27.77
C ARG A 271 -32.69 -12.86 -26.47
N GLU A 272 -32.50 -14.07 -25.94
CA GLU A 272 -33.15 -14.57 -24.73
C GLU A 272 -32.33 -15.68 -24.06
N GLY A 273 -32.74 -16.08 -22.85
CA GLY A 273 -32.05 -17.10 -22.05
C GLY A 273 -31.51 -16.55 -20.73
N ALA A 274 -30.98 -17.44 -19.90
CA ALA A 274 -30.34 -17.07 -18.63
C ALA A 274 -29.03 -17.83 -18.45
N LEU A 275 -28.03 -17.15 -17.89
CA LEU A 275 -26.73 -17.72 -17.56
C LEU A 275 -26.47 -17.61 -16.04
N TYR A 276 -25.91 -18.68 -15.48
CA TYR A 276 -25.38 -18.77 -14.12
C TYR A 276 -24.15 -19.68 -14.17
N ALA A 277 -23.12 -19.37 -13.40
CA ALA A 277 -21.86 -20.13 -13.35
C ALA A 277 -21.11 -19.83 -12.06
#